data_AF-B4UN97-F1
#
_entry.id   AF-B4UN97-F1
#
_cell.length_a   1.000
_cell.length_b   1.000
_cell.length_c   1.000
_cell.angle_alpha   90.00
_cell.angle_beta   90.00
_cell.angle_gamma   90.00
#
_symmetry.space_group_name_H-M   'P 1'
#
loop_
_entity.id
_entity.type
_entity.pdbx_description
1 polymer ?
#
loop_
_entity_poly.entity_id
_entity_poly.type
_entity_poly.pdbx_seq_one_letter_code
_entity_poly.pdbx_strand_id
1 'polypeptide(L)'
;MSEHLRRIVVDGLLGRIRDNTLGTLDEPSEAEETLIGCLFADLIRKLMDEAKLQAEKDGTRTISVGHLRDAKDLILESSPDNNED
;
A
#
# COMPACT_ATOMS: atom_id res chain seq x y z
N MET A 1 5.47 13.64 -1.33
CA MET A 1 5.67 13.41 0.11
C MET A 1 7.04 13.94 0.47
N SER A 2 7.15 14.80 1.49
CA SER A 2 8.49 15.19 1.96
C SER A 2 9.20 13.95 2.48
N GLU A 3 10.47 13.79 2.15
CA GLU A 3 11.32 12.67 2.58
C GLU A 3 11.31 12.52 4.10
N HIS A 4 11.11 13.63 4.80
CA HIS A 4 11.02 13.73 6.25
C HIS A 4 9.79 13.01 6.84
N LEU A 5 8.60 13.14 6.23
CA LEU A 5 7.37 12.48 6.68
C LEU A 5 7.44 10.96 6.51
N ARG A 6 8.04 10.51 5.40
CA ARG A 6 8.27 9.08 5.17
C ARG A 6 9.20 8.51 6.25
N ARG A 7 10.34 9.16 6.50
CA ARG A 7 11.34 8.67 7.47
C ARG A 7 10.80 8.60 8.90
N ILE A 8 10.08 9.62 9.34
CA ILE A 8 9.61 9.67 10.73
C ILE A 8 8.48 8.69 10.97
N VAL A 9 7.51 8.64 10.06
CA VAL A 9 6.28 7.87 10.32
C VAL A 9 6.38 6.44 9.81
N VAL A 10 6.86 6.23 8.58
CA VAL A 10 6.96 4.88 7.99
C VAL A 10 8.09 4.10 8.65
N ASP A 11 9.29 4.67 8.78
CA ASP A 11 10.39 3.95 9.44
C ASP A 11 10.15 3.80 10.95
N GLY A 12 9.45 4.76 11.57
CA GLY A 12 9.01 4.65 12.97
C GLY A 12 7.97 3.55 13.20
N LEU A 13 7.00 3.38 12.29
CA LEU A 13 6.02 2.30 12.35
C LEU A 13 6.66 0.94 12.04
N LEU A 14 7.54 0.87 11.04
CA LEU A 14 8.26 -0.35 10.68
C LEU A 14 9.24 -0.79 11.78
N GLY A 15 9.91 0.16 12.44
CA GLY A 15 10.74 -0.12 13.62
C GLY A 15 9.93 -0.75 14.76
N ARG A 16 8.75 -0.19 15.06
CA ARG A 16 7.81 -0.72 16.07
C ARG A 16 7.32 -2.14 15.77
N ILE A 17 7.07 -2.46 14.50
CA ILE A 17 6.69 -3.82 14.07
C ILE A 17 7.87 -4.79 14.20
N ARG A 18 9.09 -4.34 13.82
CA ARG A 18 10.30 -5.17 13.79
C ARG A 18 10.81 -5.54 15.17
N ASP A 19 10.66 -4.66 16.15
CA ASP A 19 11.12 -4.88 17.52
C ASP A 19 10.23 -5.84 18.33
N ASN A 20 9.10 -6.28 17.75
CA ASN A 20 8.22 -7.34 18.25
C ASN A 20 7.78 -7.20 19.72
N THR A 21 7.87 -6.00 20.30
CA THR A 21 7.28 -5.65 21.58
C THR A 21 5.82 -5.29 21.37
N LEU A 22 4.98 -6.31 21.27
CA LEU A 22 3.51 -6.21 21.46
C LEU A 22 3.12 -5.73 22.88
N GLY A 23 4.09 -5.43 23.75
CA GLY A 23 3.90 -4.74 25.00
C GLY A 23 3.63 -3.26 24.75
N THR A 24 2.34 -2.90 24.78
CA THR A 24 1.83 -1.52 24.73
C THR A 24 2.36 -0.71 23.56
N LEU A 25 1.83 -0.99 22.36
CA LEU A 25 1.82 0.01 21.30
C LEU A 25 1.04 1.21 21.85
N ASP A 26 1.72 2.34 22.05
CA ASP A 26 1.03 3.61 22.35
C ASP A 26 -0.01 3.89 21.26
N GLU A 27 -1.12 4.54 21.65
CA GLU A 27 -2.17 4.95 20.74
C GLU A 27 -1.56 5.82 19.62
N PRO A 28 -1.82 5.51 18.33
CA PRO A 28 -1.25 6.28 17.23
C PRO A 28 -1.67 7.74 17.35
N SER A 29 -0.74 8.65 17.11
CA SER A 29 -1.06 10.08 17.02
C SER A 29 -2.00 10.36 15.84
N GLU A 30 -2.78 11.43 15.93
CA GLU A 30 -3.68 11.87 14.86
C GLU A 30 -2.96 12.01 13.50
N ALA A 31 -1.69 12.42 13.51
CA ALA A 31 -0.86 12.52 12.32
C ALA A 31 -0.53 11.15 11.70
N GLU A 32 -0.28 10.14 12.53
CA GLU A 32 -0.04 8.75 12.09
C GLU A 32 -1.31 8.12 11.54
N GLU A 33 -2.45 8.32 12.21
CA GLU A 33 -3.75 7.86 11.71
C GLU A 33 -4.10 8.51 10.37
N THR A 34 -3.90 9.82 10.25
CA THR A 34 -4.13 10.56 9.01
C THR A 34 -3.22 10.04 7.89
N LEU A 35 -1.93 9.79 8.19
CA LEU A 35 -1.01 9.28 7.19
C LEU A 35 -1.41 7.87 6.73
N ILE A 36 -1.76 6.97 7.66
CA ILE A 36 -2.22 5.63 7.32
C ILE A 36 -3.48 5.70 6.45
N GLY A 37 -4.43 6.58 6.79
CA GLY A 37 -5.61 6.83 5.97
C GLY A 37 -5.28 7.29 4.56
N CYS A 38 -4.34 8.24 4.41
CA CYS A 38 -3.86 8.71 3.11
C CYS A 38 -3.17 7.60 2.31
N LEU A 39 -2.27 6.84 2.94
CA LEU A 39 -1.56 5.73 2.30
C LEU A 39 -2.53 4.63 1.84
N PHE A 40 -3.52 4.31 2.67
CA PHE A 40 -4.55 3.34 2.33
C PHE A 40 -5.40 3.82 1.15
N ALA A 41 -5.85 5.08 1.16
CA ALA A 41 -6.60 5.66 0.06
C ALA A 41 -5.79 5.68 -1.26
N ASP A 42 -4.50 5.99 -1.18
CA ASP A 42 -3.60 5.97 -2.34
C ASP A 42 -3.40 4.55 -2.88
N LEU A 43 -3.27 3.55 -2.01
CA LEU A 43 -3.16 2.14 -2.41
C LEU A 43 -4.44 1.64 -3.10
N ILE A 44 -5.61 1.95 -2.52
CA ILE A 44 -6.90 1.62 -3.15
C ILE A 44 -7.03 2.29 -4.52
N ARG A 45 -6.60 3.54 -4.66
CA ARG A 45 -6.63 4.24 -5.95
C ARG A 45 -5.77 3.55 -6.99
N LYS A 46 -4.52 3.21 -6.65
CA LYS A 46 -3.61 2.46 -7.54
C LYS A 46 -4.20 1.11 -7.95
N LEU A 47 -4.76 0.36 -6.99
CA LEU A 47 -5.41 -0.91 -7.27
C LEU A 47 -6.57 -0.77 -8.24
N MET A 48 -7.42 0.24 -8.03
CA MET A 48 -8.58 0.49 -8.87
C MET A 48 -8.20 0.96 -10.28
N ASP A 49 -7.16 1.79 -10.41
CA ASP A 49 -6.71 2.27 -11.71
C ASP A 49 -6.06 1.13 -12.52
N GLU A 50 -5.26 0.28 -11.89
CA GLU A 50 -4.71 -0.90 -12.57
C GLU A 50 -5.82 -1.91 -12.92
N ALA A 51 -6.79 -2.15 -12.04
CA ALA A 51 -7.91 -3.05 -12.33
C ALA A 51 -8.80 -2.54 -13.48
N LYS A 52 -8.92 -1.22 -13.66
CA LYS A 52 -9.55 -0.65 -14.86
C LYS A 52 -8.76 -0.96 -16.12
N LEU A 53 -7.43 -0.82 -16.09
CA LEU A 53 -6.58 -1.17 -17.23
C LEU A 53 -6.69 -2.64 -17.60
N GLN A 54 -6.78 -3.54 -16.61
CA GLN A 54 -7.01 -4.97 -16.86
C GLN A 54 -8.40 -5.23 -17.46
N ALA A 55 -9.45 -4.56 -16.95
CA ALA A 55 -10.78 -4.65 -17.53
C ALA A 55 -10.82 -4.17 -19.00
N GLU A 56 -10.11 -3.06 -19.30
CA GLU A 56 -10.00 -2.52 -20.65
C GLU A 56 -9.25 -3.45 -21.60
N LYS A 57 -8.17 -4.11 -21.13
CA LYS A 57 -7.45 -5.14 -21.89
C LYS A 57 -8.35 -6.33 -22.24
N ASP A 58 -9.23 -6.71 -21.33
CA ASP A 58 -10.23 -7.77 -21.53
C ASP A 58 -11.44 -7.31 -22.36
N GLY A 59 -11.46 -6.05 -22.81
CA GLY A 59 -12.53 -5.49 -23.63
C GLY A 59 -13.83 -5.21 -22.87
N THR A 60 -13.79 -5.16 -21.54
CA THR A 60 -14.95 -4.92 -20.67
C THR A 60 -14.85 -3.59 -19.94
N ARG A 61 -16.01 -2.98 -19.67
CA ARG A 61 -16.14 -1.76 -18.87
C ARG A 61 -16.47 -2.03 -17.40
N THR A 62 -16.67 -3.30 -17.05
CA THR A 62 -17.02 -3.72 -15.69
C THR A 62 -15.81 -4.39 -15.04
N ILE A 63 -15.37 -3.83 -13.91
CA ILE A 63 -14.30 -4.40 -13.11
C ILE A 63 -14.83 -5.67 -12.42
N SER A 64 -14.17 -6.80 -12.66
CA SER A 64 -14.44 -8.07 -12.00
C SER A 64 -13.45 -8.29 -10.85
N VAL A 65 -13.73 -9.27 -10.00
CA VAL A 65 -12.78 -9.72 -8.95
C VAL A 65 -11.49 -10.26 -9.58
N GLY A 66 -11.54 -10.80 -10.79
CA GLY A 66 -10.35 -11.24 -11.53
C GLY A 66 -9.39 -10.08 -11.78
N HIS A 67 -9.89 -8.98 -12.36
CA HIS A 67 -9.07 -7.80 -12.65
C HIS A 67 -8.43 -7.18 -11.40
N LEU A 68 -9.12 -7.25 -10.25
CA LEU A 68 -8.57 -6.79 -8.97
C LEU A 68 -7.43 -7.70 -8.47
N ARG A 69 -7.51 -9.01 -8.71
CA ARG A 69 -6.42 -9.95 -8.37
C ARG A 69 -5.20 -9.71 -9.25
N ASP A 70 -5.41 -9.59 -10.56
CA ASP A 70 -4.34 -9.34 -11.53
C ASP A 70 -3.65 -7.99 -11.27
N ALA A 71 -4.44 -6.96 -10.96
CA ALA A 71 -3.92 -5.65 -10.55
C ALA A 71 -3.09 -5.72 -9.27
N LYS A 72 -3.55 -6.50 -8.27
CA LYS A 72 -2.81 -6.71 -7.03
C LYS A 72 -1.49 -7.43 -7.30
N ASP A 73 -1.47 -8.46 -8.14
CA ASP A 73 -0.25 -9.19 -8.49
C ASP A 73 0.76 -8.26 -9.19
N LEU A 74 0.32 -7.45 -10.16
CA LEU A 74 1.18 -6.46 -10.83
C LEU A 74 1.74 -5.38 -9.89
N ILE A 75 0.93 -4.86 -8.96
CA ILE A 75 1.38 -3.86 -7.97
C ILE A 75 2.43 -4.45 -7.02
N LEU A 76 2.28 -5.72 -6.65
CA LEU A 76 3.24 -6.41 -5.78
C LEU A 76 4.51 -6.81 -6.54
N GLU A 77 4.40 -7.25 -7.78
CA GLU A 77 5.54 -7.62 -8.65
C GLU A 77 6.38 -6.41 -9.09
N SER A 78 5.76 -5.24 -9.20
CA SER A 78 6.45 -3.97 -9.50
C SER A 78 7.10 -3.32 -8.27
N SER A 79 6.95 -3.92 -7.08
CA SER A 79 7.68 -3.48 -5.89
C SER A 79 9.15 -3.93 -5.95
N PRO A 80 10.12 -3.04 -5.67
CA PRO A 80 11.53 -3.26 -5.97
C PRO A 80 12.26 -4.36 -5.16
N ASP A 81 11.58 -5.17 -4.35
CA ASP A 81 12.20 -6.15 -3.44
C ASP A 81 12.25 -7.61 -3.95
N ASN A 82 11.96 -7.87 -5.23
CA ASN A 82 12.02 -9.22 -5.80
C ASN A 82 13.24 -9.50 -6.70
N ASN A 83 14.30 -8.68 -6.61
CA ASN A 83 15.57 -8.93 -7.30
C ASN A 83 16.78 -8.68 -6.37
N GLU A 84 16.96 -9.48 -5.33
CA GLU A 84 18.30 -9.77 -4.80
C GLU A 84 18.37 -11.26 -4.45
N ASP A 85 19.02 -12.01 -5.35
CA ASP A 85 19.73 -13.28 -5.06
C ASP A 85 20.91 -13.02 -4.11
#